data_AF-A0A5J4PMA5-F1
#
_entry.id   AF-A0A5J4PMA5-F1
#
_cell.length_a   1.000
_cell.length_b   1.000
_cell.length_c   1.000
_cell.angle_alpha   90.00
_cell.angle_beta   90.00
_cell.angle_gamma   90.00
#
_symmetry.space_group_name_H-M   'P 1'
#
loop_
_entity.id
_entity.type
_entity.pdbx_description
1 polymer ?
#
loop_
_entity_poly.entity_id
_entity_poly.type
_entity_poly.pdbx_seq_one_letter_code
_entity_poly.pdbx_strand_id
1 'polypeptide(L)'
;NCLYLYGEKEKDLSYRIFQKKKKLYQKASIFFVACSRWLEESAKGSTLLSRQAITNIPNPININLFKPRNKKEARVKCNFPIDKKLILFSSVKITDKRKGIDYLVESCKILAEKYPELKGSVEIVILGYKSELSEQLSLPFRTYSLPFVNKESELVSIYNAVDLYVTPSLEENLPNTIMEAMACGVPCVGFDTGGIPEMIDHLHNGYVAQYKSAEDFATGIYWVLTDAGYSVLSEQACRKVVSNYSEGHIAKKYIEIYNKLMGRYVYS
;
A
#
# COMPACT_ATOMS: atom_id res chain seq x y z
N ASN A 1 -17.79 -13.18 19.97
CA ASN A 1 -16.92 -14.30 20.39
C ASN A 1 -15.61 -14.18 19.64
N CYS A 2 -14.54 -13.77 20.32
CA CYS A 2 -13.20 -13.72 19.73
C CYS A 2 -12.60 -15.13 19.76
N LEU A 3 -12.18 -15.65 18.60
CA LEU A 3 -11.67 -17.01 18.41
C LEU A 3 -10.36 -17.32 19.16
N TYR A 4 -9.67 -16.29 19.66
CA TYR A 4 -8.36 -16.42 20.32
C TYR A 4 -8.39 -16.34 21.85
N LEU A 5 -9.59 -16.28 22.46
CA LEU A 5 -9.74 -16.16 23.92
C LEU A 5 -10.12 -17.51 24.53
N TYR A 6 -9.12 -18.22 25.05
CA TYR A 6 -9.28 -19.45 25.81
C TYR A 6 -9.10 -19.16 27.32
N GLY A 7 -10.15 -19.33 28.13
CA GLY A 7 -10.06 -19.27 29.59
C GLY A 7 -11.35 -18.86 30.32
N GLU A 8 -11.39 -19.07 31.64
CA GLU A 8 -12.41 -18.49 32.51
C GLU A 8 -12.41 -16.95 32.35
N LYS A 9 -13.54 -16.37 31.94
CA LYS A 9 -13.65 -14.96 31.52
C LYS A 9 -12.99 -13.97 32.51
N GLU A 10 -13.07 -14.21 33.81
CA GLU A 10 -12.55 -13.26 34.81
C GLU A 10 -11.04 -13.31 35.02
N LYS A 11 -10.38 -14.44 34.73
CA LYS A 11 -8.91 -14.58 34.82
C LYS A 11 -8.21 -14.27 33.50
N ASP A 12 -8.93 -14.28 32.39
CA ASP A 12 -8.42 -13.89 31.07
C ASP A 12 -8.05 -12.39 31.02
N LEU A 13 -6.76 -12.13 30.79
CA LEU A 13 -6.22 -10.77 30.68
C LEU A 13 -6.89 -9.97 29.56
N SER A 14 -7.19 -10.59 28.42
CA SER A 14 -7.81 -9.92 27.28
C SER A 14 -9.24 -9.50 27.59
N TYR A 15 -10.01 -10.36 28.27
CA TYR A 15 -11.34 -9.98 28.75
C TYR A 15 -11.26 -8.83 29.75
N ARG A 16 -10.35 -8.89 30.72
CA ARG A 16 -10.14 -7.79 31.68
C ARG A 16 -9.75 -6.48 31.01
N ILE A 17 -8.84 -6.50 30.02
CA ILE A 17 -8.45 -5.32 29.23
C ILE A 17 -9.65 -4.79 28.45
N PHE A 18 -10.42 -5.68 27.81
CA PHE A 18 -11.62 -5.30 27.07
C PHE A 18 -12.64 -4.60 27.97
N GLN A 19 -12.94 -5.15 29.16
CA GLN A 19 -13.87 -4.52 30.10
C GLN A 19 -13.35 -3.18 30.63
N LYS A 20 -12.04 -3.05 30.88
CA LYS A 20 -11.41 -1.77 31.24
C LYS A 20 -11.57 -0.74 30.12
N LYS A 21 -11.28 -1.10 28.86
CA LYS A 21 -11.48 -0.22 27.69
C LYS A 21 -12.93 0.20 27.55
N LYS A 22 -13.88 -0.75 27.67
CA LYS A 22 -15.32 -0.47 27.59
C LYS A 22 -15.76 0.55 28.65
N LYS A 23 -15.33 0.40 29.90
CA LYS A 23 -15.63 1.36 30.98
C LYS A 23 -14.99 2.73 30.75
N LEU A 24 -13.75 2.76 30.26
CA LEU A 24 -13.03 4.00 29.96
C LEU A 24 -13.71 4.78 28.83
N TYR A 25 -13.99 4.14 27.70
CA TYR A 25 -14.57 4.77 26.51
C TYR A 25 -16.00 5.26 26.74
N GLN A 26 -16.73 4.69 27.70
CA GLN A 26 -18.06 5.22 28.09
C GLN A 26 -18.00 6.58 28.78
N LYS A 27 -16.86 6.93 29.41
CA LYS A 27 -16.71 8.16 30.19
C LYS A 27 -15.80 9.19 29.51
N ALA A 28 -14.85 8.72 28.70
CA ALA A 28 -13.89 9.58 28.04
C ALA A 28 -14.48 10.18 26.76
N SER A 29 -14.26 11.48 26.53
CA SER A 29 -14.56 12.14 25.25
C SER A 29 -13.38 11.92 24.29
N ILE A 30 -13.31 10.74 23.67
CA ILE A 30 -12.26 10.39 22.72
C ILE A 30 -12.81 10.48 21.30
N PHE A 31 -12.09 11.20 20.45
CA PHE A 31 -12.34 11.25 19.02
C PHE A 31 -11.30 10.38 18.31
N PHE A 32 -11.72 9.27 17.71
CA PHE A 32 -10.84 8.32 17.05
C PHE A 32 -10.62 8.70 15.59
N VAL A 33 -9.39 8.49 15.13
CA VAL A 33 -9.01 8.67 13.72
C VAL A 33 -8.52 7.33 13.18
N ALA A 34 -9.16 6.85 12.12
CA ALA A 34 -8.70 5.72 11.31
C ALA A 34 -7.97 6.26 10.07
N CYS A 35 -6.98 5.54 9.55
CA CYS A 35 -6.26 5.98 8.35
C CYS A 35 -6.86 5.48 7.03
N SER A 36 -7.96 4.73 7.07
CA SER A 36 -8.71 4.28 5.88
C SER A 36 -10.19 4.22 6.22
N ARG A 37 -11.06 4.27 5.19
CA ARG A 37 -12.50 4.09 5.36
C ARG A 37 -12.79 2.65 5.77
N TRP A 38 -12.06 1.70 5.22
CA TRP A 38 -12.14 0.30 5.62
C TRP A 38 -11.93 0.10 7.13
N LEU A 39 -10.89 0.74 7.70
CA LEU A 39 -10.64 0.65 9.15
C LEU A 39 -11.66 1.46 9.95
N GLU A 40 -12.12 2.59 9.44
CA GLU A 40 -13.19 3.38 10.06
C GLU A 40 -14.48 2.54 10.20
N GLU A 41 -14.89 1.86 9.13
CA GLU A 41 -16.06 0.97 9.09
C GLU A 41 -15.88 -0.22 10.03
N SER A 42 -14.70 -0.85 10.01
CA SER A 42 -14.35 -1.93 10.94
C SER A 42 -14.42 -1.48 12.40
N ALA A 43 -13.94 -0.28 12.70
CA ALA A 43 -14.00 0.31 14.03
C ALA A 43 -15.45 0.63 14.44
N LYS A 44 -16.25 1.22 13.56
CA LYS A 44 -17.68 1.50 13.78
C LYS A 44 -18.50 0.23 14.01
N GLY A 45 -18.15 -0.87 13.33
CA GLY A 45 -18.76 -2.19 13.57
C GLY A 45 -18.32 -2.87 14.87
N SER A 46 -17.25 -2.39 15.51
CA SER A 46 -16.70 -3.03 16.71
C SER A 46 -17.52 -2.76 17.98
N THR A 47 -17.51 -3.71 18.91
CA THR A 47 -18.22 -3.58 20.20
C THR A 47 -17.70 -2.42 21.06
N LEU A 48 -16.41 -2.08 20.96
CA LEU A 48 -15.81 -1.03 21.78
C LEU A 48 -16.05 0.38 21.23
N LEU A 49 -16.08 0.51 19.90
CA LEU A 49 -16.03 1.83 19.26
C LEU A 49 -17.34 2.21 18.54
N SER A 50 -18.32 1.32 18.43
CA SER A 50 -19.62 1.59 17.75
C SER A 50 -20.40 2.79 18.28
N ARG A 51 -20.13 3.26 19.51
CA ARG A 51 -20.74 4.46 20.11
C ARG A 51 -19.78 5.64 20.27
N GLN A 52 -18.58 5.52 19.71
CA GLN A 52 -17.55 6.55 19.78
C GLN A 52 -17.56 7.41 18.53
N ALA A 53 -17.05 8.63 18.63
CA ALA A 53 -16.80 9.45 17.45
C ALA A 53 -15.57 8.91 16.72
N ILE A 54 -15.73 8.56 15.44
CA ILE A 54 -14.67 8.02 14.59
C ILE A 54 -14.75 8.70 13.23
N THR A 55 -13.61 9.08 12.68
CA THR A 55 -13.49 9.56 11.29
C THR A 55 -12.27 8.94 10.62
N ASN A 56 -12.26 8.94 9.29
CA ASN A 56 -11.04 8.68 8.52
C ASN A 56 -10.23 9.96 8.27
N ILE A 57 -8.95 9.94 8.63
CA ILE A 57 -7.92 10.80 8.03
C ILE A 57 -6.73 9.91 7.62
N PRO A 58 -6.40 9.81 6.32
CA PRO A 58 -5.33 8.93 5.87
C PRO A 58 -3.94 9.45 6.26
N ASN A 59 -2.94 8.57 6.13
CA ASN A 59 -1.55 8.92 6.40
C ASN A 59 -1.06 9.96 5.37
N PRO A 60 -0.24 10.94 5.79
CA PRO A 60 0.34 11.90 4.88
C PRO A 60 1.56 11.36 4.15
N ILE A 61 1.89 11.98 3.01
CA ILE A 61 3.14 11.80 2.29
C ILE A 61 3.80 13.14 1.94
N ASN A 62 5.12 13.18 2.09
CA ASN A 62 5.95 14.31 1.69
C ASN A 62 6.15 14.33 0.15
N ILE A 63 5.23 15.02 -0.52
CA ILE A 63 5.24 15.19 -1.99
C ILE A 63 6.36 16.12 -2.51
N ASN A 64 7.10 16.80 -1.63
CA ASN A 64 8.28 17.56 -2.04
C ASN A 64 9.48 16.63 -2.26
N LEU A 65 9.53 15.53 -1.50
CA LEU A 65 10.55 14.49 -1.54
C LEU A 65 10.20 13.38 -2.55
N PHE A 66 9.04 12.76 -2.38
CA PHE A 66 8.47 11.76 -3.28
C PHE A 66 7.74 12.47 -4.41
N LYS A 67 8.38 12.50 -5.57
CA LYS A 67 7.86 13.15 -6.78
C LYS A 67 8.52 12.53 -8.00
N PRO A 68 7.91 12.69 -9.20
CA PRO A 68 8.51 12.19 -10.43
C PRO A 68 9.89 12.83 -10.68
N ARG A 69 10.83 12.01 -11.14
CA ARG A 69 12.19 12.38 -11.53
C ARG A 69 12.53 11.69 -12.86
N ASN A 70 13.70 12.01 -13.42
CA ASN A 70 14.18 11.35 -14.62
C ASN A 70 14.43 9.85 -14.35
N LYS A 71 13.62 8.98 -14.98
CA LYS A 71 13.70 7.52 -14.84
C LYS A 71 15.05 6.95 -15.28
N LYS A 72 15.68 7.50 -16.34
CA LYS A 72 16.98 7.01 -16.83
C LYS A 72 18.08 7.30 -15.81
N GLU A 73 18.11 8.51 -15.25
CA GLU A 73 19.07 8.87 -14.20
C GLU A 73 18.87 8.04 -12.93
N ALA A 74 17.62 7.80 -12.55
CA ALA A 74 17.28 6.94 -11.41
C ALA A 74 17.77 5.50 -11.62
N ARG A 75 17.58 4.94 -12.82
CA ARG A 75 18.08 3.60 -13.19
C ARG A 75 19.60 3.51 -13.15
N VAL A 76 20.31 4.51 -13.70
CA VAL A 76 21.78 4.57 -13.61
C VAL A 76 22.24 4.57 -12.15
N LYS A 77 21.59 5.39 -11.30
CA LYS A 77 21.92 5.47 -9.87
C LYS A 77 21.67 4.16 -9.11
N CYS A 78 20.61 3.42 -9.48
CA CYS A 78 20.26 2.13 -8.90
C CYS A 78 20.95 0.93 -9.57
N ASN A 79 21.79 1.16 -10.59
CA ASN A 79 22.41 0.12 -11.41
C ASN A 79 21.39 -0.85 -12.05
N PHE A 80 20.29 -0.29 -12.55
CA PHE A 80 19.23 -1.01 -13.24
C PHE A 80 19.28 -0.83 -14.76
N PRO A 81 18.79 -1.81 -15.54
CA PRO A 81 18.81 -1.72 -17.00
C PRO A 81 17.87 -0.65 -17.52
N ILE A 82 18.28 -0.01 -18.61
CA ILE A 82 17.56 1.13 -19.22
C ILE A 82 16.54 0.68 -20.27
N ASP A 83 16.63 -0.54 -20.78
CA ASP A 83 15.82 -1.10 -21.87
C ASP A 83 14.74 -2.08 -21.40
N LYS A 84 14.62 -2.31 -20.08
CA LYS A 84 13.62 -3.21 -19.49
C LYS A 84 12.47 -2.47 -18.82
N LYS A 85 11.39 -3.20 -18.60
CA LYS A 85 10.29 -2.86 -17.70
C LYS A 85 10.57 -3.47 -16.34
N LEU A 86 10.59 -2.66 -15.29
CA LEU A 86 10.90 -3.11 -13.94
C LEU A 86 9.66 -3.11 -13.06
N ILE A 87 9.39 -4.24 -12.42
CA ILE A 87 8.33 -4.41 -11.43
C ILE A 87 8.93 -4.40 -10.04
N LEU A 88 8.51 -3.47 -9.18
CA LEU A 88 8.94 -3.40 -7.79
C LEU A 88 7.94 -4.10 -6.87
N PHE A 89 8.42 -5.10 -6.13
CA PHE A 89 7.76 -5.64 -4.95
C PHE A 89 8.57 -5.26 -3.71
N SER A 90 7.90 -4.72 -2.68
CA SER A 90 8.55 -4.35 -1.43
C SER A 90 7.86 -4.98 -0.23
N SER A 91 8.65 -5.50 0.71
CA SER A 91 8.17 -5.92 2.02
C SER A 91 9.22 -5.61 3.08
N VAL A 92 8.82 -5.28 4.31
CA VAL A 92 9.79 -5.20 5.42
C VAL A 92 10.55 -6.52 5.51
N LYS A 93 9.85 -7.66 5.50
CA LYS A 93 10.47 -9.00 5.48
C LYS A 93 9.82 -9.82 4.38
N ILE A 94 10.58 -10.25 3.39
CA ILE A 94 10.01 -10.95 2.23
C ILE A 94 9.37 -12.30 2.57
N THR A 95 9.74 -12.89 3.70
CA THR A 95 9.18 -14.16 4.19
C THR A 95 7.83 -13.98 4.91
N ASP A 96 7.34 -12.74 5.09
CA ASP A 96 6.01 -12.52 5.68
C ASP A 96 4.95 -12.90 4.65
N LYS A 97 4.32 -14.06 4.85
CA LYS A 97 3.28 -14.61 3.97
C LYS A 97 2.09 -13.66 3.79
N ARG A 98 1.85 -12.77 4.75
CA ARG A 98 0.77 -11.77 4.65
C ARG A 98 1.03 -10.74 3.56
N LYS A 99 2.28 -10.55 3.11
CA LYS A 99 2.62 -9.67 1.97
C LYS A 99 2.44 -10.33 0.61
N GLY A 100 2.08 -11.61 0.58
CA GLY A 100 1.61 -12.31 -0.62
C GLY A 100 2.66 -12.54 -1.70
N ILE A 101 3.93 -12.70 -1.32
CA ILE A 101 5.00 -12.99 -2.29
C ILE A 101 4.71 -14.27 -3.11
N ASP A 102 4.00 -15.24 -2.53
CA ASP A 102 3.60 -16.46 -3.24
C ASP A 102 2.66 -16.13 -4.43
N TYR A 103 1.74 -15.19 -4.24
CA TYR A 103 0.87 -14.71 -5.32
C TYR A 103 1.64 -13.94 -6.39
N LEU A 104 2.68 -13.19 -6.02
CA LEU A 104 3.58 -12.58 -7.00
C LEU A 104 4.25 -13.66 -7.86
N VAL A 105 4.78 -14.72 -7.22
CA VAL A 105 5.45 -15.83 -7.92
C VAL A 105 4.48 -16.53 -8.88
N GLU A 106 3.28 -16.86 -8.41
CA GLU A 106 2.24 -17.51 -9.22
C GLU A 106 1.81 -16.63 -10.40
N SER A 107 1.56 -15.34 -10.15
CA SER A 107 1.21 -14.37 -11.19
C SER A 107 2.30 -14.25 -12.25
N CYS A 108 3.57 -14.28 -11.83
CA CYS A 108 4.70 -14.23 -12.74
C CYS A 108 4.79 -15.48 -13.63
N LYS A 109 4.49 -16.66 -13.09
CA LYS A 109 4.41 -17.91 -13.89
C LYS A 109 3.31 -17.81 -14.93
N ILE A 110 2.11 -17.35 -14.54
CA ILE A 110 0.98 -17.13 -15.44
C ILE A 110 1.36 -16.14 -16.56
N LEU A 111 1.99 -15.01 -16.22
CA LEU A 111 2.47 -14.03 -17.20
C LEU A 111 3.47 -14.65 -18.18
N ALA A 112 4.45 -15.40 -17.67
CA ALA A 112 5.50 -16.00 -18.48
C ALA A 112 5.00 -17.12 -19.41
N GLU A 113 3.91 -17.80 -19.04
CA GLU A 113 3.24 -18.81 -19.86
C GLU A 113 2.31 -18.18 -20.89
N LYS A 114 1.48 -17.21 -20.49
CA LYS A 114 0.47 -16.58 -21.34
C LYS A 114 1.06 -15.55 -22.30
N TYR A 115 2.12 -14.86 -21.89
CA TYR A 115 2.78 -13.77 -22.62
C TYR A 115 4.30 -13.97 -22.67
N PRO A 116 4.80 -14.96 -23.44
CA PRO A 116 6.22 -15.31 -23.48
C PRO A 116 7.14 -14.15 -23.87
N GLU A 117 6.65 -13.16 -24.61
CA GLU A 117 7.37 -11.94 -25.00
C GLU A 117 7.84 -11.11 -23.80
N LEU A 118 7.18 -11.25 -22.63
CA LEU A 118 7.56 -10.54 -21.42
C LEU A 118 8.87 -11.07 -20.80
N LYS A 119 9.25 -12.34 -21.05
CA LYS A 119 10.46 -12.93 -20.45
C LYS A 119 11.75 -12.17 -20.79
N GLY A 120 11.79 -11.51 -21.95
CA GLY A 120 12.93 -10.71 -22.39
C GLY A 120 12.83 -9.21 -22.11
N SER A 121 11.64 -8.72 -21.71
CA SER A 121 11.36 -7.29 -21.56
C SER A 121 11.03 -6.87 -20.13
N VAL A 122 10.67 -7.82 -19.25
CA VAL A 122 10.29 -7.58 -17.85
C VAL A 122 11.30 -8.19 -16.88
N GLU A 123 11.65 -7.43 -15.86
CA GLU A 123 12.49 -7.88 -14.74
C GLU A 123 11.89 -7.41 -13.40
N ILE A 124 12.23 -8.09 -12.32
CA ILE A 124 11.61 -7.89 -11.00
C ILE A 124 12.64 -7.36 -10.01
N VAL A 125 12.28 -6.31 -9.28
CA VAL A 125 13.04 -5.77 -8.16
C VAL A 125 12.34 -6.16 -6.87
N ILE A 126 13.04 -6.84 -5.97
CA ILE A 126 12.54 -7.27 -4.66
C ILE A 126 13.30 -6.49 -3.59
N LEU A 127 12.56 -5.65 -2.86
CA LEU A 127 13.11 -4.78 -1.82
C LEU A 127 12.66 -5.26 -0.43
N GLY A 128 13.60 -5.53 0.48
CA GLY A 128 13.26 -5.90 1.85
C GLY A 128 14.33 -6.62 2.65
N TYR A 129 14.08 -6.85 3.94
CA TYR A 129 14.91 -7.78 4.71
C TYR A 129 14.80 -9.18 4.13
N LYS A 130 15.94 -9.86 4.06
CA LYS A 130 16.10 -11.19 3.46
C LYS A 130 15.77 -11.25 1.97
N SER A 131 15.85 -10.11 1.25
CA SER A 131 15.61 -10.04 -0.19
C SER A 131 16.42 -11.06 -1.01
N GLU A 132 17.61 -11.44 -0.53
CA GLU A 132 18.47 -12.45 -1.13
C GLU A 132 17.83 -13.83 -1.22
N LEU A 133 16.84 -14.15 -0.34
CA LEU A 133 16.07 -15.39 -0.47
C LEU A 133 15.15 -15.38 -1.69
N SER A 134 15.05 -14.26 -2.43
CA SER A 134 14.33 -14.23 -3.69
C SER A 134 14.95 -15.13 -4.76
N GLU A 135 16.24 -15.45 -4.68
CA GLU A 135 16.90 -16.42 -5.55
C GLU A 135 16.33 -17.84 -5.40
N GLN A 136 15.70 -18.11 -4.24
CA GLN A 136 15.02 -19.38 -3.97
C GLN A 136 13.58 -19.39 -4.49
N LEU A 137 13.05 -18.23 -4.90
CA LEU A 137 11.73 -18.13 -5.52
C LEU A 137 11.85 -18.59 -6.96
N SER A 138 10.95 -19.48 -7.39
CA SER A 138 10.89 -19.95 -8.77
C SER A 138 10.23 -18.89 -9.69
N LEU A 139 10.80 -17.68 -9.72
CA LEU A 139 10.37 -16.60 -10.60
C LEU A 139 10.91 -16.83 -12.03
N PRO A 140 10.06 -16.74 -13.06
CA PRO A 140 10.46 -16.95 -14.45
C PRO A 140 11.12 -15.73 -15.10
N PHE A 141 11.30 -14.63 -14.35
CA PHE A 141 11.93 -13.39 -14.79
C PHE A 141 13.22 -13.16 -14.03
N ARG A 142 14.15 -12.38 -14.62
CA ARG A 142 15.34 -11.95 -13.90
C ARG A 142 14.96 -11.12 -12.67
N THR A 143 15.63 -11.36 -11.55
CA THR A 143 15.37 -10.69 -10.27
C THR A 143 16.57 -9.85 -9.81
N TYR A 144 16.27 -8.76 -9.12
CA TYR A 144 17.23 -7.92 -8.39
C TYR A 144 16.83 -7.89 -6.92
N SER A 145 17.71 -8.37 -6.05
CA SER A 145 17.51 -8.32 -4.59
C SER A 145 18.12 -7.04 -4.04
N LEU A 146 17.29 -6.19 -3.45
CA LEU A 146 17.74 -5.00 -2.71
C LEU A 146 17.47 -5.18 -1.21
N PRO A 147 18.47 -4.92 -0.35
CA PRO A 147 18.27 -4.99 1.09
C PRO A 147 17.26 -3.93 1.53
N PHE A 148 16.77 -4.06 2.75
CA PHE A 148 15.91 -3.03 3.34
C PHE A 148 16.62 -1.66 3.35
N VAL A 149 15.92 -0.63 2.84
CA VAL A 149 16.43 0.73 2.72
C VAL A 149 15.72 1.62 3.74
N ASN A 150 16.50 2.23 4.64
CA ASN A 150 16.01 3.19 5.63
C ASN A 150 16.04 4.64 5.15
N LYS A 151 16.82 4.92 4.09
CA LYS A 151 17.04 6.28 3.62
C LYS A 151 16.02 6.65 2.55
N GLU A 152 15.15 7.61 2.84
CA GLU A 152 14.09 8.03 1.92
C GLU A 152 14.62 8.45 0.54
N SER A 153 15.79 9.12 0.47
CA SER A 153 16.37 9.53 -0.82
C SER A 153 16.74 8.35 -1.73
N GLU A 154 17.06 7.18 -1.15
CA GLU A 154 17.33 5.95 -1.88
C GLU A 154 16.02 5.30 -2.34
N LEU A 155 15.01 5.24 -1.46
CA LEU A 155 13.66 4.79 -1.83
C LEU A 155 13.08 5.61 -2.99
N VAL A 156 13.19 6.93 -2.93
CA VAL A 156 12.77 7.82 -4.02
C VAL A 156 13.50 7.48 -5.32
N SER A 157 14.78 7.11 -5.26
CA SER A 157 15.55 6.72 -6.45
C SER A 157 15.02 5.39 -7.00
N ILE A 158 14.74 4.41 -6.14
CA ILE A 158 14.19 3.11 -6.53
C ILE A 158 12.80 3.26 -7.15
N TYR A 159 11.87 3.98 -6.51
CA TYR A 159 10.54 4.21 -7.06
C TYR A 159 10.62 4.89 -8.43
N ASN A 160 11.47 5.92 -8.59
CA ASN A 160 11.63 6.58 -9.89
C ASN A 160 12.33 5.72 -10.97
N ALA A 161 13.00 4.63 -10.58
CA ALA A 161 13.71 3.75 -11.51
C ALA A 161 12.81 2.64 -12.09
N VAL A 162 11.67 2.36 -11.46
CA VAL A 162 10.78 1.26 -11.85
C VAL A 162 9.59 1.71 -12.70
N ASP A 163 8.89 0.75 -13.29
CA ASP A 163 7.72 1.01 -14.13
C ASP A 163 6.41 0.70 -13.42
N LEU A 164 6.41 -0.30 -12.55
CA LEU A 164 5.23 -0.76 -11.84
C LEU A 164 5.57 -1.06 -10.39
N TYR A 165 4.68 -0.72 -9.47
CA TYR A 165 4.72 -1.19 -8.10
C TYR A 165 3.62 -2.23 -7.85
N VAL A 166 3.96 -3.36 -7.22
CA VAL A 166 3.02 -4.46 -6.96
C VAL A 166 2.94 -4.77 -5.47
N THR A 167 1.72 -4.97 -4.97
CA THR A 167 1.45 -5.36 -3.59
C THR A 167 0.30 -6.35 -3.50
N PRO A 168 0.56 -7.66 -3.70
CA PRO A 168 -0.44 -8.73 -3.51
C PRO A 168 -0.67 -9.04 -2.02
N SER A 169 -0.67 -8.03 -1.15
CA SER A 169 -0.80 -8.24 0.29
C SER A 169 -2.17 -8.81 0.65
N LEU A 170 -2.20 -9.76 1.59
CA LEU A 170 -3.41 -10.37 2.12
C LEU A 170 -4.05 -9.54 3.24
N GLU A 171 -3.22 -8.76 3.91
CA GLU A 171 -3.58 -7.87 5.00
C GLU A 171 -2.90 -6.53 4.77
N GLU A 172 -3.71 -5.51 4.51
CA GLU A 172 -3.26 -4.12 4.47
C GLU A 172 -4.29 -3.21 5.09
N ASN A 173 -3.82 -2.04 5.52
CA ASN A 173 -4.71 -0.97 5.93
C ASN A 173 -4.59 0.18 4.94
N LEU A 174 -3.57 1.03 5.08
CA LEU A 174 -3.24 2.06 4.12
C LEU A 174 -1.72 2.04 3.88
N PRO A 175 -1.20 1.12 3.03
CA PRO A 175 0.23 0.99 2.81
C PRO A 175 0.83 2.27 2.22
N ASN A 176 1.71 2.89 2.98
CA ASN A 176 2.43 4.10 2.53
C ASN A 176 3.22 3.86 1.24
N THR A 177 3.68 2.63 0.99
CA THR A 177 4.44 2.27 -0.20
C THR A 177 3.66 2.48 -1.51
N ILE A 178 2.33 2.30 -1.51
CA ILE A 178 1.49 2.64 -2.68
C ILE A 178 1.53 4.16 -2.90
N MET A 179 1.35 4.95 -1.85
CA MET A 179 1.40 6.41 -1.95
C MET A 179 2.79 6.90 -2.40
N GLU A 180 3.86 6.30 -1.90
CA GLU A 180 5.25 6.61 -2.26
C GLU A 180 5.53 6.33 -3.75
N ALA A 181 5.11 5.16 -4.24
CA ALA A 181 5.22 4.79 -5.64
C ALA A 181 4.42 5.74 -6.54
N MET A 182 3.13 5.94 -6.23
CA MET A 182 2.23 6.79 -7.01
C MET A 182 2.66 8.27 -6.98
N ALA A 183 3.19 8.78 -5.86
CA ALA A 183 3.79 10.11 -5.79
C ALA A 183 4.99 10.27 -6.73
N CYS A 184 5.76 9.20 -6.96
CA CYS A 184 6.85 9.18 -7.94
C CYS A 184 6.35 8.95 -9.38
N GLY A 185 5.03 8.90 -9.61
CA GLY A 185 4.43 8.65 -10.92
C GLY A 185 4.48 7.17 -11.32
N VAL A 186 4.58 6.25 -10.36
CA VAL A 186 4.55 4.81 -10.63
C VAL A 186 3.14 4.26 -10.40
N PRO A 187 2.45 3.77 -11.44
CA PRO A 187 1.17 3.09 -11.27
C PRO A 187 1.33 1.83 -10.41
N CYS A 188 0.25 1.44 -9.72
CA CYS A 188 0.27 0.34 -8.76
C CYS A 188 -0.72 -0.77 -9.13
N VAL A 189 -0.37 -2.01 -8.79
CA VAL A 189 -1.29 -3.16 -8.81
C VAL A 189 -1.35 -3.75 -7.41
N GLY A 190 -2.55 -3.92 -6.86
CA GLY A 190 -2.76 -4.44 -5.51
C GLY A 190 -4.05 -5.25 -5.41
N PHE A 191 -4.16 -6.11 -4.40
CA PHE A 191 -5.40 -6.84 -4.14
C PHE A 191 -6.51 -5.94 -3.59
N ASP A 192 -7.76 -6.34 -3.85
CA ASP A 192 -8.97 -5.77 -3.25
C ASP A 192 -9.09 -6.15 -1.76
N THR A 193 -8.25 -5.53 -0.94
CA THR A 193 -8.22 -5.74 0.51
C THR A 193 -7.82 -4.47 1.25
N GLY A 194 -8.35 -4.31 2.46
CA GLY A 194 -8.08 -3.15 3.29
C GLY A 194 -8.42 -1.84 2.60
N GLY A 195 -7.54 -0.85 2.73
CA GLY A 195 -7.63 0.44 2.04
C GLY A 195 -6.86 0.52 0.73
N ILE A 196 -6.37 -0.60 0.16
CA ILE A 196 -5.74 -0.60 -1.18
C ILE A 196 -6.68 0.01 -2.25
N PRO A 197 -7.97 -0.38 -2.33
CA PRO A 197 -8.91 0.18 -3.30
C PRO A 197 -9.24 1.66 -3.09
N GLU A 198 -8.92 2.22 -1.91
CA GLU A 198 -9.11 3.66 -1.67
C GLU A 198 -8.02 4.50 -2.36
N MET A 199 -6.82 3.92 -2.52
CA MET A 199 -5.66 4.57 -3.15
C MET A 199 -5.61 4.29 -4.65
N ILE A 200 -5.82 3.04 -5.06
CA ILE A 200 -5.79 2.63 -6.46
C ILE A 200 -7.21 2.72 -7.03
N ASP A 201 -7.41 3.66 -7.95
CA ASP A 201 -8.64 3.75 -8.73
C ASP A 201 -8.50 2.79 -9.92
N HIS A 202 -9.19 1.65 -9.85
CA HIS A 202 -9.10 0.55 -10.80
C HIS A 202 -9.26 1.05 -12.26
N LEU A 203 -8.33 0.63 -13.13
CA LEU A 203 -8.23 1.00 -14.55
C LEU A 203 -8.02 2.50 -14.82
N HIS A 204 -7.75 3.31 -13.79
CA HIS A 204 -7.57 4.76 -13.94
C HIS A 204 -6.17 5.23 -13.55
N ASN A 205 -5.66 4.80 -12.39
CA ASN A 205 -4.31 5.13 -11.92
C ASN A 205 -3.47 3.87 -11.57
N GLY A 206 -4.03 2.70 -11.82
CA GLY A 206 -3.49 1.39 -11.49
C GLY A 206 -4.56 0.32 -11.64
N TYR A 207 -4.32 -0.85 -11.05
CA TYR A 207 -5.24 -1.98 -11.10
C TYR A 207 -5.51 -2.54 -9.71
N VAL A 208 -6.78 -2.63 -9.34
CA VAL A 208 -7.23 -3.38 -8.16
C VAL A 208 -7.61 -4.78 -8.62
N ALA A 209 -6.81 -5.78 -8.26
CA ALA A 209 -7.06 -7.17 -8.59
C ALA A 209 -7.96 -7.84 -7.55
N GLN A 210 -8.73 -8.83 -7.96
CA GLN A 210 -9.54 -9.66 -7.08
C GLN A 210 -8.69 -10.26 -5.96
N TYR A 211 -9.23 -10.23 -4.75
CA TYR A 211 -8.54 -10.72 -3.57
C TYR A 211 -8.12 -12.17 -3.74
N LYS A 212 -6.82 -12.45 -3.56
CA LYS A 212 -6.21 -13.79 -3.64
C LYS A 212 -6.34 -14.49 -5.00
N SER A 213 -6.52 -13.76 -6.10
CA SER A 213 -6.42 -14.32 -7.45
C SER A 213 -5.08 -13.94 -8.10
N ALA A 214 -4.19 -14.92 -8.29
CA ALA A 214 -2.95 -14.70 -9.03
C ALA A 214 -3.22 -14.44 -10.52
N GLU A 215 -4.29 -14.99 -11.08
CA GLU A 215 -4.72 -14.80 -12.47
C GLU A 215 -5.13 -13.36 -12.74
N ASP A 216 -5.96 -12.78 -11.86
CA ASP A 216 -6.39 -11.39 -12.02
C ASP A 216 -5.26 -10.41 -11.66
N PHE A 217 -4.39 -10.78 -10.71
CA PHE A 217 -3.18 -10.01 -10.43
C PHE A 217 -2.22 -9.98 -11.63
N ALA A 218 -2.00 -11.12 -12.29
CA ALA A 218 -1.26 -11.21 -13.55
C ALA A 218 -1.92 -10.36 -14.65
N THR A 219 -3.24 -10.38 -14.75
CA THR A 219 -4.00 -9.55 -15.70
C THR A 219 -3.75 -8.06 -15.45
N GLY A 220 -3.79 -7.62 -14.19
CA GLY A 220 -3.49 -6.24 -13.81
C GLY A 220 -2.04 -5.82 -14.11
N ILE A 221 -1.06 -6.71 -13.83
CA ILE A 221 0.34 -6.45 -14.18
C ILE A 221 0.49 -6.28 -15.70
N TYR A 222 -0.07 -7.20 -16.49
CA TYR A 222 -0.03 -7.13 -17.95
C TYR A 222 -0.62 -5.80 -18.45
N TRP A 223 -1.85 -5.51 -18.02
CA TRP A 223 -2.58 -4.31 -18.44
C TRP A 223 -1.80 -3.02 -18.18
N VAL A 224 -1.21 -2.86 -16.99
CA VAL A 224 -0.40 -1.66 -16.67
C VAL A 224 0.86 -1.57 -17.56
N LEU A 225 1.49 -2.70 -17.87
CA LEU A 225 2.77 -2.72 -18.60
C LEU A 225 2.62 -2.60 -20.12
N THR A 226 1.50 -3.06 -20.70
CA THR A 226 1.32 -3.18 -22.16
C THR A 226 0.16 -2.38 -22.71
N ASP A 227 -1.01 -2.44 -22.07
CA ASP A 227 -2.27 -2.00 -22.68
C ASP A 227 -2.62 -0.57 -22.30
N ALA A 228 -2.21 -0.16 -21.11
CA ALA A 228 -2.49 1.16 -20.60
C ALA A 228 -1.56 2.21 -21.21
N GLY A 229 -2.13 3.38 -21.53
CA GLY A 229 -1.35 4.58 -21.83
C GLY A 229 -0.54 4.99 -20.60
N TYR A 230 0.69 4.50 -20.49
CA TYR A 230 1.51 4.61 -19.26
C TYR A 230 1.67 6.05 -18.76
N SER A 231 1.84 7.02 -19.67
CA SER A 231 1.95 8.44 -19.32
C SER A 231 0.70 8.95 -18.59
N VAL A 232 -0.48 8.55 -19.06
CA VAL A 232 -1.76 8.91 -18.44
C VAL A 232 -1.89 8.26 -17.08
N LEU A 233 -1.60 6.95 -16.94
CA LEU A 233 -1.64 6.28 -15.64
C LEU A 233 -0.70 6.93 -14.62
N SER A 234 0.53 7.23 -15.04
CA SER A 234 1.56 7.87 -14.23
C SER A 234 1.08 9.23 -13.71
N GLU A 235 0.47 10.04 -14.60
CA GLU A 235 -0.11 11.33 -14.24
C GLU A 235 -1.27 11.19 -13.25
N GLN A 236 -2.21 10.27 -13.50
CA GLN A 236 -3.35 10.06 -12.60
C GLN A 236 -2.91 9.52 -11.24
N ALA A 237 -1.89 8.66 -11.18
CA ALA A 237 -1.32 8.16 -9.95
C ALA A 237 -0.76 9.31 -9.09
N CYS A 238 0.05 10.19 -9.69
CA CYS A 238 0.58 11.36 -9.02
C CYS A 238 -0.54 12.31 -8.57
N ARG A 239 -1.51 12.59 -9.45
CA ARG A 239 -2.64 13.48 -9.16
C ARG A 239 -3.47 12.98 -7.97
N LYS A 240 -3.77 11.68 -7.93
CA LYS A 240 -4.48 11.05 -6.80
C LYS A 240 -3.76 11.32 -5.49
N VAL A 241 -2.44 11.12 -5.46
CA VAL A 241 -1.66 11.29 -4.24
C VAL A 241 -1.56 12.73 -3.78
N VAL A 242 -1.22 13.65 -4.69
CA VAL A 242 -1.08 15.07 -4.36
C VAL A 242 -2.38 15.64 -3.80
N SER A 243 -3.52 15.25 -4.38
CA SER A 243 -4.85 15.79 -4.01
C SER A 243 -5.44 15.18 -2.73
N ASN A 244 -5.07 13.95 -2.35
CA ASN A 244 -5.73 13.24 -1.24
C ASN A 244 -4.82 12.95 -0.05
N TYR A 245 -3.50 12.85 -0.26
CA TYR A 245 -2.57 12.33 0.75
C TYR A 245 -1.38 13.26 1.03
N SER A 246 -1.25 14.40 0.36
CA SER A 246 -0.17 15.36 0.66
C SER A 246 -0.24 15.85 2.11
N GLU A 247 0.92 16.03 2.75
CA GLU A 247 1.02 16.56 4.13
C GLU A 247 0.14 17.80 4.37
N GLY A 248 0.15 18.75 3.42
CA GLY A 248 -0.66 19.96 3.51
C GLY A 248 -2.17 19.69 3.45
N HIS A 249 -2.62 18.73 2.64
CA HIS A 249 -4.03 18.33 2.59
C HIS A 249 -4.46 17.62 3.88
N ILE A 250 -3.63 16.71 4.38
CA ILE A 250 -3.90 15.97 5.62
C ILE A 250 -3.90 16.88 6.84
N ALA A 251 -2.95 17.82 6.93
CA ALA A 251 -2.91 18.80 8.01
C ALA A 251 -4.19 19.64 8.08
N LYS A 252 -4.74 20.07 6.93
CA LYS A 252 -6.02 20.79 6.86
C LYS A 252 -7.16 19.97 7.47
N LYS A 253 -7.28 18.68 7.14
CA LYS A 253 -8.29 17.78 7.73
C LYS A 253 -8.17 17.68 9.25
N TYR A 254 -6.95 17.57 9.78
CA TYR A 254 -6.74 17.57 11.24
C TYR A 254 -7.11 18.92 11.88
N ILE A 255 -6.74 20.05 11.27
CA ILE A 255 -7.09 21.39 11.75
C ILE A 255 -8.61 21.57 11.81
N GLU A 256 -9.34 21.13 10.77
CA GLU A 256 -10.80 21.18 10.74
C GLU A 256 -11.44 20.41 11.91
N ILE A 257 -10.92 19.23 12.24
CA ILE A 257 -11.37 18.45 13.40
C ILE A 257 -11.06 19.18 14.70
N TYR A 258 -9.84 19.67 14.87
CA TYR A 258 -9.48 20.40 16.09
C TYR A 258 -10.34 21.64 16.28
N ASN A 259 -10.61 22.39 15.22
CA ASN A 259 -11.50 23.54 15.27
C ASN A 259 -12.93 23.14 15.63
N LYS A 260 -13.44 22.04 15.07
CA LYS A 260 -14.75 21.48 15.41
C LYS A 260 -14.83 21.07 16.88
N LEU A 261 -13.80 20.40 17.41
CA LEU A 261 -13.76 19.93 18.79
C LEU A 261 -13.57 21.06 19.80
N MET A 262 -12.86 22.13 19.43
CA MET A 262 -12.68 23.32 20.26
C MET A 262 -13.79 24.36 20.12
N GLY A 263 -14.84 24.10 19.32
CA GLY A 263 -15.94 25.03 19.10
C GLY A 263 -15.56 26.31 18.35
N ARG A 264 -14.49 26.30 17.54
CA ARG A 264 -13.95 27.48 16.82
C ARG A 264 -14.52 27.68 15.42
N TYR A 265 -15.61 27.00 15.05
CA TYR A 265 -16.33 27.35 13.82
C TYR A 265 -17.19 28.59 14.05
N VAL A 266 -16.64 29.75 13.68
CA VAL A 266 -17.44 30.92 13.34
C VAL A 266 -18.02 30.65 11.96
N TYR A 267 -19.35 30.58 11.86
CA TYR A 267 -20.04 30.56 10.58
C TYR A 267 -19.62 31.79 9.76
N SER A 268 -19.09 31.58 8.56
CA SER A 268 -18.97 32.61 7.52
C SER A 268 -19.42 32.00 6.20
#